data_AF-A0A511N0F6-F1
#
_entry.id   AF-A0A511N0F6-F1
#
_cell.length_a   1.000
_cell.length_b   1.000
_cell.length_c   1.000
_cell.angle_alpha   90.00
_cell.angle_beta   90.00
_cell.angle_gamma   90.00
#
_symmetry.space_group_name_H-M   'P 1'
#
loop_
_entity.id
_entity.type
_entity.pdbx_description
1 polymer ?
#
loop_
_entity_poly.entity_id
_entity_poly.type
_entity_poly.pdbx_seq_one_letter_code
_entity_poly.pdbx_strand_id
1 'polypeptide(L)'
;MTLTATWTTTQQHRDSVISLFDTLESISGSDVREVLSCTTVSAHQVLEDLMGLGLLQVAPSIRNTTRYILRTYGHDASLVHREWFDRLEHWFSHGRSETIYSTSQQLHLELPETRATLEEMRKLGILYGKFVGAMCIYSLKQRQKLRQATAAQLQDLQVSAEQKLQNQMTEAANTARKESRRNRAKSA
;
A
#
# COMPACT_ATOMS: atom_id res chain seq x y z
N MET A 1 2.72 -11.78 -39.14
CA MET A 1 2.50 -11.74 -37.68
C MET A 1 2.25 -10.29 -37.30
N THR A 2 0.98 -9.90 -37.15
CA THR A 2 0.60 -8.54 -36.73
C THR A 2 0.77 -8.44 -35.22
N LEU A 3 1.79 -7.68 -34.79
CA LEU A 3 1.96 -7.27 -33.40
C LEU A 3 0.73 -6.45 -32.99
N THR A 4 -0.19 -7.05 -32.23
CA THR A 4 -1.32 -6.32 -31.65
C THR A 4 -0.78 -5.24 -30.74
N ALA A 5 -1.06 -3.98 -31.08
CA ALA A 5 -0.71 -2.84 -30.25
C ALA A 5 -1.22 -3.07 -28.82
N THR A 6 -0.33 -2.87 -27.84
CA THR A 6 -0.65 -2.98 -26.42
C THR A 6 -1.66 -1.90 -26.04
N TRP A 7 -2.86 -2.32 -25.65
CA TRP A 7 -3.88 -1.40 -25.13
C TRP A 7 -3.34 -0.65 -23.90
N THR A 8 -3.51 0.66 -23.88
CA THR A 8 -3.13 1.51 -22.73
C THR A 8 -4.38 2.21 -22.23
N THR A 9 -4.75 1.96 -20.97
CA THR A 9 -5.90 2.63 -20.34
C THR A 9 -5.59 4.11 -20.13
N THR A 10 -6.34 4.99 -20.80
CA THR A 10 -6.20 6.45 -20.69
C THR A 10 -7.18 7.00 -19.65
N GLN A 11 -6.97 8.24 -19.21
CA GLN A 11 -7.93 8.93 -18.32
C GLN A 11 -9.30 9.07 -18.98
N GLN A 12 -9.34 9.37 -20.28
CA GLN A 12 -10.60 9.46 -21.03
C GLN A 12 -11.39 8.14 -21.00
N HIS A 13 -10.72 6.98 -21.13
CA HIS A 13 -11.40 5.69 -21.01
C HIS A 13 -12.02 5.49 -19.63
N ARG A 14 -11.33 5.92 -18.57
CA ARG A 14 -11.84 5.85 -17.20
C ARG A 14 -13.06 6.74 -17.03
N ASP A 15 -12.98 8.00 -17.46
CA ASP A 15 -14.05 8.97 -17.33
C ASP A 15 -15.32 8.51 -18.08
N SER A 16 -15.16 7.95 -19.29
CA SER A 16 -16.28 7.37 -20.06
C SER A 16 -16.94 6.16 -19.39
N VAL A 17 -16.18 5.34 -18.66
CA VAL A 17 -16.75 4.20 -17.92
C VAL A 17 -17.44 4.69 -16.64
N ILE A 18 -16.91 5.72 -16.00
CA ILE A 18 -17.51 6.31 -14.80
C ILE A 18 -18.84 7.00 -15.14
N SER A 19 -18.95 7.68 -16.29
CA SER A 19 -20.20 8.35 -16.70
C SER A 19 -21.35 7.37 -16.98
N LEU A 20 -21.09 6.09 -17.23
CA LEU A 20 -22.14 5.07 -17.30
C LEU A 20 -22.97 5.02 -16.01
N PHE A 21 -22.35 5.32 -14.86
CA PHE A 21 -23.02 5.31 -13.55
C PHE A 21 -23.93 6.51 -13.30
N ASP A 22 -23.93 7.51 -14.19
CA ASP A 22 -24.90 8.61 -14.14
C ASP A 22 -26.32 8.13 -14.52
N THR A 23 -26.40 7.00 -15.23
CA THR A 23 -27.66 6.42 -15.73
C THR A 23 -27.91 4.99 -15.24
N LEU A 24 -26.84 4.23 -14.97
CA LEU A 24 -26.90 2.83 -14.58
C LEU A 24 -26.42 2.65 -13.13
N GLU A 25 -27.20 1.95 -12.29
CA GLU A 25 -26.76 1.63 -10.93
C GLU A 25 -25.56 0.65 -10.91
N SER A 26 -25.46 -0.20 -11.94
CA SER A 26 -24.37 -1.16 -12.10
C SER A 26 -24.09 -1.40 -13.57
N ILE A 27 -22.84 -1.74 -13.90
CA ILE A 27 -22.41 -2.03 -15.27
C ILE A 27 -21.82 -3.43 -15.39
N SER A 28 -21.83 -3.98 -16.59
CA SER A 28 -21.18 -5.23 -16.98
C SER A 28 -20.03 -4.98 -17.94
N GLY A 29 -19.19 -5.99 -18.18
CA GLY A 29 -18.12 -5.91 -19.18
C GLY A 29 -18.63 -5.64 -20.60
N SER A 30 -19.87 -6.02 -20.93
CA SER A 30 -20.53 -5.66 -22.20
C SER A 30 -20.70 -4.16 -22.37
N ASP A 31 -21.14 -3.48 -21.32
CA ASP A 31 -21.50 -2.06 -21.34
C ASP A 31 -20.22 -1.21 -21.54
N VAL A 32 -19.12 -1.63 -20.89
CA VAL A 32 -17.78 -1.04 -21.10
C VAL A 32 -17.29 -1.22 -22.53
N ARG A 33 -17.50 -2.41 -23.11
CA ARG A 33 -17.10 -2.67 -24.50
C ARG A 33 -17.89 -1.82 -25.49
N GLU A 34 -19.18 -1.63 -25.24
CA GLU A 34 -20.05 -0.80 -26.06
C GLU A 34 -19.59 0.67 -26.02
N VAL A 35 -19.40 1.23 -24.82
CA VAL A 35 -19.03 2.65 -24.68
C VAL A 35 -17.62 2.94 -25.20
N LEU A 36 -16.67 2.01 -25.04
CA LEU A 36 -15.28 2.19 -25.46
C LEU A 36 -14.99 1.61 -26.86
N SER A 37 -15.95 0.93 -27.48
CA SER A 37 -15.78 0.20 -28.75
C SER A 37 -14.54 -0.70 -28.75
N CYS A 38 -14.33 -1.46 -27.66
CA CYS A 38 -13.10 -2.21 -27.43
C CYS A 38 -13.32 -3.73 -27.27
N THR A 39 -12.20 -4.48 -27.22
CA THR A 39 -12.22 -5.94 -27.00
C THR A 39 -12.54 -6.28 -25.56
N THR A 40 -13.00 -7.51 -25.29
CA THR A 40 -13.26 -8.01 -23.93
C THR A 40 -12.05 -7.90 -23.01
N VAL A 41 -10.85 -8.18 -23.53
CA VAL A 41 -9.59 -8.06 -22.77
C VAL A 41 -9.33 -6.61 -22.37
N SER A 42 -9.50 -5.67 -23.30
CA SER A 42 -9.30 -4.24 -23.06
C SER A 42 -10.29 -3.70 -22.02
N ALA A 43 -11.56 -4.09 -22.13
CA ALA A 43 -12.59 -3.74 -21.17
C ALA A 43 -12.26 -4.27 -19.76
N HIS A 44 -11.82 -5.52 -19.65
CA HIS A 44 -11.36 -6.09 -18.37
C HIS A 44 -10.21 -5.27 -17.77
N GLN A 45 -9.23 -4.87 -18.59
CA GLN A 45 -8.08 -4.12 -18.12
C GLN A 45 -8.47 -2.71 -17.62
N VAL A 46 -9.46 -2.06 -18.24
CA VAL A 46 -10.01 -0.78 -17.74
C VAL A 46 -10.74 -1.00 -16.41
N LEU A 47 -11.53 -2.06 -16.28
CA LEU A 47 -12.25 -2.39 -15.05
C LEU A 47 -11.29 -2.72 -13.89
N GLU A 48 -10.23 -3.50 -14.14
CA GLU A 48 -9.19 -3.79 -13.15
C GLU A 48 -8.47 -2.53 -12.70
N ASP A 49 -8.14 -1.63 -13.62
CA ASP A 49 -7.49 -0.36 -13.31
C ASP A 49 -8.40 0.52 -12.44
N LEU A 50 -9.68 0.65 -12.78
CA LEU A 50 -10.67 1.37 -11.97
C LEU A 50 -10.88 0.74 -10.58
N MET A 51 -10.87 -0.59 -10.47
CA MET A 51 -10.91 -1.29 -9.17
C MET A 51 -9.62 -1.06 -8.37
N GLY A 52 -8.46 -1.03 -9.02
CA GLY A 52 -7.17 -0.73 -8.39
C GLY A 52 -7.09 0.70 -7.85
N LEU A 53 -7.73 1.64 -8.54
CA LEU A 53 -7.97 3.02 -8.06
C LEU A 53 -9.07 3.09 -6.99
N GLY A 54 -9.80 2.00 -6.75
CA GLY A 54 -10.92 1.93 -5.82
C GLY A 54 -12.22 2.54 -6.33
N LEU A 55 -12.28 3.01 -7.58
CA LEU A 55 -13.51 3.64 -8.07
C LEU A 55 -14.65 2.64 -8.23
N LEU A 56 -14.32 1.38 -8.51
CA LEU A 56 -15.28 0.29 -8.69
C LEU A 56 -15.09 -0.84 -7.68
N GLN A 57 -16.16 -1.60 -7.46
CA GLN A 57 -16.11 -2.90 -6.80
C GLN A 57 -17.05 -3.89 -7.51
N VAL A 58 -16.74 -5.18 -7.37
CA VAL A 58 -17.59 -6.25 -7.91
C VAL A 58 -18.83 -6.37 -7.04
N ALA A 59 -20.01 -6.27 -7.66
CA ALA A 59 -21.29 -6.54 -7.00
C ALA A 59 -21.45 -8.06 -6.75
N PRO A 60 -22.20 -8.47 -5.72
CA PRO A 60 -22.55 -9.87 -5.53
C PRO A 60 -23.13 -10.45 -6.82
N SER A 61 -22.59 -11.57 -7.29
CA SER A 61 -23.02 -12.18 -8.56
C SER A 61 -24.48 -12.62 -8.46
N ILE A 62 -25.36 -11.97 -9.22
CA ILE A 62 -26.74 -12.38 -9.41
C ILE A 62 -26.78 -13.12 -10.74
N ARG A 63 -27.19 -14.40 -10.73
CA ARG A 63 -27.37 -15.21 -11.95
C ARG A 63 -26.10 -15.34 -12.81
N ASN A 64 -24.96 -15.65 -12.20
CA ASN A 64 -23.67 -15.87 -12.87
C ASN A 64 -23.17 -14.71 -13.75
N THR A 65 -23.70 -13.50 -13.56
CA THR A 65 -23.26 -12.31 -14.30
C THR A 65 -22.45 -11.43 -13.37
N THR A 66 -21.17 -11.21 -13.71
CA THR A 66 -20.33 -10.26 -12.99
C THR A 66 -20.77 -8.84 -13.32
N ARG A 67 -21.22 -8.10 -12.31
CA ARG A 67 -21.54 -6.68 -12.41
C ARG A 67 -20.60 -5.88 -11.52
N TYR A 68 -20.37 -4.64 -11.91
CA TYR A 68 -19.52 -3.69 -11.22
C TYR A 68 -20.39 -2.52 -10.77
N ILE A 69 -20.19 -2.08 -9.55
CA ILE A 69 -20.88 -0.93 -8.97
C ILE A 69 -19.86 0.14 -8.64
N LEU A 70 -20.29 1.40 -8.77
CA LEU A 70 -19.49 2.52 -8.32
C LEU A 70 -19.31 2.43 -6.81
N ARG A 71 -18.07 2.59 -6.37
CA ARG A 71 -17.77 2.51 -4.95
C ARG A 71 -18.12 3.83 -4.28
N THR A 72 -19.26 3.84 -3.59
CA THR A 72 -19.66 4.97 -2.76
C THR A 72 -18.95 4.87 -1.42
N TYR A 73 -17.99 5.77 -1.17
CA TYR A 73 -17.31 5.88 0.11
C TYR A 73 -18.10 6.68 1.14
N GLY A 74 -19.40 6.42 1.22
CA GLY A 74 -20.23 6.90 2.31
C GLY A 74 -19.77 6.23 3.60
N HIS A 75 -19.59 7.03 4.64
CA HIS A 75 -19.53 6.52 6.01
C HIS A 75 -20.50 7.37 6.84
N ASP A 76 -20.98 6.81 7.93
CA ASP A 76 -21.81 7.56 8.86
C ASP A 76 -20.93 8.57 9.61
N ALA A 77 -21.25 9.85 9.48
CA ALA A 77 -20.50 10.94 10.09
C ALA A 77 -20.57 10.90 11.62
N SER A 78 -21.60 10.29 12.22
CA SER A 78 -21.71 10.18 13.68
C SER A 78 -20.74 9.15 14.27
N LEU A 79 -20.19 8.24 13.45
CA LEU A 79 -19.22 7.23 13.87
C LEU A 79 -17.76 7.72 13.71
N VAL A 80 -17.56 8.97 13.28
CA VAL A 80 -16.23 9.54 13.06
C VAL A 80 -15.69 10.09 14.39
N HIS A 81 -14.58 9.52 14.84
CA HIS A 81 -13.85 9.99 16.02
C HIS A 81 -12.69 10.89 15.59
N ARG A 82 -12.94 12.19 15.51
CA ARG A 82 -11.92 13.19 15.09
C ARG A 82 -10.76 13.25 16.07
N GLU A 83 -11.01 12.99 17.33
CA GLU A 83 -10.01 12.90 18.39
C GLU A 83 -8.99 11.76 18.18
N TRP A 84 -9.28 10.79 17.29
CA TRP A 84 -8.33 9.72 16.94
C TRP A 84 -7.36 10.12 15.82
N PHE A 85 -7.60 11.23 15.11
CA PHE A 85 -6.84 11.56 13.90
C PHE A 85 -5.34 11.65 14.14
N ASP A 86 -4.90 12.40 15.16
CA ASP A 86 -3.47 12.57 15.48
C ASP A 86 -2.81 11.23 15.85
N ARG A 87 -3.52 10.40 16.64
CA ARG A 87 -3.05 9.07 17.04
C ARG A 87 -2.91 8.14 15.83
N LEU A 88 -3.89 8.15 14.93
CA LEU A 88 -3.88 7.33 13.72
C LEU A 88 -2.83 7.84 12.73
N GLU A 89 -2.69 9.14 12.53
CA GLU A 89 -1.63 9.71 11.71
C GLU A 89 -0.24 9.30 12.23
N HIS A 90 0.01 9.43 13.53
CA HIS A 90 1.25 8.95 14.16
C HIS A 90 1.44 7.42 14.01
N TRP A 91 0.36 6.64 14.07
CA TRP A 91 0.42 5.20 13.84
C TRP A 91 0.93 4.89 12.42
N PHE A 92 0.38 5.56 11.40
CA PHE A 92 0.76 5.35 10.00
C PHE A 92 2.12 6.00 9.64
N SER A 93 2.65 6.95 10.43
CA SER A 93 3.91 7.66 10.16
C SER A 93 5.14 6.77 10.13
N HIS A 94 5.06 5.58 10.72
CA HIS A 94 6.14 4.60 10.76
C HIS A 94 6.23 3.75 9.47
N GLY A 95 5.65 4.22 8.36
CA GLY A 95 5.63 3.50 7.09
C GLY A 95 4.63 2.33 7.06
N ARG A 96 3.71 2.27 8.02
CA ARG A 96 2.71 1.21 8.09
C ARG A 96 1.71 1.32 6.94
N SER A 97 1.31 0.17 6.40
CA SER A 97 0.23 0.04 5.43
C SER A 97 -0.72 -1.02 5.96
N GLU A 98 -1.94 -0.63 6.31
CA GLU A 98 -2.84 -1.46 7.09
C GLU A 98 -4.28 -1.42 6.60
N THR A 99 -5.03 -2.46 6.92
CA THR A 99 -6.47 -2.55 6.63
C THR A 99 -7.27 -2.07 7.83
N ILE A 100 -8.55 -1.75 7.61
CA ILE A 100 -9.49 -1.43 8.70
C ILE A 100 -9.44 -2.48 9.81
N TYR A 101 -9.47 -3.77 9.44
CA TYR A 101 -9.47 -4.88 10.39
C TYR A 101 -8.18 -4.93 11.20
N SER A 102 -7.02 -4.81 10.56
CA SER A 102 -5.74 -4.86 11.28
C SER A 102 -5.56 -3.67 12.21
N THR A 103 -5.97 -2.47 11.78
CA THR A 103 -5.92 -1.26 12.60
C THR A 103 -6.86 -1.34 13.81
N SER A 104 -8.10 -1.78 13.59
CA SER A 104 -9.08 -2.00 14.67
C SER A 104 -8.56 -3.00 15.72
N GLN A 105 -8.00 -4.13 15.28
CA GLN A 105 -7.46 -5.14 16.18
C GLN A 105 -6.23 -4.66 16.95
N GLN A 106 -5.26 -4.04 16.28
CA GLN A 106 -4.00 -3.60 16.92
C GLN A 106 -4.18 -2.42 17.87
N LEU A 107 -5.15 -1.55 17.61
CA LEU A 107 -5.43 -0.38 18.44
C LEU A 107 -6.56 -0.61 19.45
N HIS A 108 -7.18 -1.80 19.43
CA HIS A 108 -8.35 -2.17 20.22
C HIS A 108 -9.50 -1.16 20.04
N LEU A 109 -9.80 -0.82 18.79
CA LEU A 109 -10.87 0.09 18.40
C LEU A 109 -12.02 -0.69 17.77
N GLU A 110 -13.25 -0.22 17.96
CA GLU A 110 -14.43 -0.80 17.34
C GLU A 110 -14.38 -0.66 15.81
N LEU A 111 -14.80 -1.71 15.10
CA LEU A 111 -14.61 -1.82 13.65
C LEU A 111 -15.44 -0.80 12.84
N PRO A 112 -16.73 -0.55 13.14
CA PRO A 112 -17.52 0.46 12.42
C PRO A 112 -16.92 1.88 12.53
N GLU A 113 -16.48 2.26 13.72
CA GLU A 113 -15.88 3.55 14.06
C GLU A 113 -14.51 3.69 13.41
N THR A 114 -13.70 2.64 13.45
CA THR A 114 -12.40 2.59 12.75
C THR A 114 -12.60 2.79 11.25
N ARG A 115 -13.58 2.11 10.65
CA ARG A 115 -13.92 2.27 9.22
C ARG A 115 -14.31 3.70 8.90
N ALA A 116 -15.25 4.28 9.66
CA ALA A 116 -15.73 5.63 9.42
C ALA A 116 -14.61 6.66 9.55
N THR A 117 -13.81 6.55 10.61
CA THR A 117 -12.69 7.45 10.91
C THR A 117 -11.60 7.38 9.85
N LEU A 118 -11.16 6.17 9.44
CA LEU A 118 -10.14 6.02 8.39
C LEU A 118 -10.63 6.52 7.01
N GLU A 119 -11.91 6.30 6.68
CA GLU A 119 -12.49 6.83 5.45
C GLU A 119 -12.59 8.36 5.46
N GLU A 120 -12.94 8.98 6.60
CA GLU A 120 -12.93 10.44 6.72
C GLU A 120 -11.52 11.00 6.59
N MET A 121 -10.52 10.40 7.25
CA MET A 121 -9.12 10.80 7.09
C MET A 121 -8.63 10.66 5.64
N ARG A 122 -9.10 9.63 4.91
CA ARG A 122 -8.81 9.46 3.48
C ARG A 122 -9.48 10.54 2.63
N LYS A 123 -10.75 10.89 2.90
CA LYS A 123 -11.47 11.98 2.21
C LYS A 123 -10.79 13.33 2.41
N LEU A 124 -10.32 13.59 3.63
CA LEU A 124 -9.56 14.81 3.96
C LEU A 124 -8.14 14.82 3.38
N GLY A 125 -7.71 13.72 2.76
CA GLY A 125 -6.41 13.61 2.11
C GLY A 125 -5.24 13.40 3.06
N ILE A 126 -5.50 13.08 4.34
CA ILE A 126 -4.48 12.73 5.33
C ILE A 126 -3.90 11.34 5.00
N LEU A 127 -4.81 10.38 4.75
CA LEU A 127 -4.45 9.03 4.35
C LEU A 127 -4.64 8.81 2.85
N TYR A 128 -3.79 7.96 2.29
CA TYR A 128 -3.96 7.32 1.00
C TYR A 128 -4.55 5.92 1.18
N GLY A 129 -5.58 5.60 0.38
CA GLY A 129 -6.17 4.27 0.34
C GLY A 129 -5.83 3.56 -0.97
N LYS A 130 -5.20 2.39 -0.90
CA LYS A 130 -5.02 1.47 -2.04
C LYS A 130 -6.00 0.33 -1.93
N PHE A 131 -6.69 0.00 -3.01
CA PHE A 131 -7.67 -1.07 -3.01
C PHE A 131 -7.11 -2.36 -3.59
N VAL A 132 -7.42 -3.47 -2.92
CA VAL A 132 -7.10 -4.84 -3.34
C VAL A 132 -8.37 -5.65 -3.20
N GLY A 133 -9.12 -5.77 -4.30
CA GLY A 133 -10.48 -6.33 -4.30
C GLY A 133 -11.42 -5.50 -3.42
N ALA A 134 -12.09 -6.15 -2.47
CA ALA A 134 -13.00 -5.49 -1.53
C ALA A 134 -12.28 -4.78 -0.36
N MET A 135 -10.97 -4.98 -0.18
CA MET A 135 -10.23 -4.41 0.95
C MET A 135 -9.57 -3.08 0.59
N CYS A 136 -9.59 -2.13 1.52
CA CYS A 136 -8.78 -0.90 1.46
C CYS A 136 -7.57 -1.03 2.37
N ILE A 137 -6.39 -0.74 1.83
CA ILE A 137 -5.12 -0.62 2.55
C ILE A 137 -4.82 0.86 2.69
N TYR A 138 -4.85 1.37 3.92
CA TYR A 138 -4.54 2.74 4.26
C TYR A 138 -3.06 2.88 4.58
N SER A 139 -2.50 4.03 4.19
CA SER A 139 -1.15 4.46 4.50
C SER A 139 -1.13 5.99 4.48
N LEU A 140 -0.11 6.63 5.06
CA LEU A 140 0.01 8.08 4.91
C LEU A 140 0.26 8.48 3.47
N LYS A 141 -0.41 9.56 3.04
CA LYS A 141 -0.27 10.12 1.69
C LYS A 141 1.16 10.59 1.42
N GLN A 142 1.81 11.18 2.41
CA GLN A 142 3.27 11.31 2.42
C GLN A 142 3.87 9.93 2.75
N ARG A 143 4.08 9.11 1.72
CA ARG A 143 5.32 8.35 1.72
C ARG A 143 6.40 9.42 1.82
N GLN A 144 7.03 9.58 2.99
CA GLN A 144 8.39 10.09 2.99
C GLN A 144 9.05 9.33 1.86
N LYS A 145 9.41 10.06 0.80
CA LYS A 145 10.28 9.53 -0.25
C LYS A 145 11.28 8.72 0.52
N LEU A 146 11.35 7.41 0.27
CA LEU A 146 12.46 6.57 0.72
C LEU A 146 13.66 7.50 0.64
N ARG A 147 14.23 7.87 1.79
CA ARG A 147 15.48 8.63 1.83
C ARG A 147 16.39 7.68 1.07
N GLN A 148 16.52 7.88 -0.24
CA GLN A 148 17.55 7.26 -1.03
C GLN A 148 18.77 7.75 -0.31
N ALA A 149 19.41 6.87 0.45
CA ALA A 149 20.66 7.19 1.08
C ALA A 149 21.51 7.72 -0.06
N THR A 150 21.81 9.02 -0.03
CA THR A 150 22.71 9.64 -1.00
C THR A 150 23.98 8.80 -0.99
N ALA A 151 24.63 8.58 -2.14
CA ALA A 151 25.80 7.69 -2.23
C ALA A 151 26.85 7.93 -1.11
N ALA A 152 26.98 9.17 -0.65
CA ALA A 152 27.79 9.56 0.52
C ALA A 152 27.41 8.83 1.83
N GLN A 153 26.11 8.67 2.14
CA GLN A 153 25.64 7.97 3.34
C GLN A 153 25.83 6.45 3.26
N LEU A 154 25.80 5.86 2.06
CA LEU A 154 26.14 4.45 1.87
C LEU A 154 27.64 4.22 2.05
N GLN A 155 28.47 5.17 1.60
CA GLN A 155 29.91 5.11 1.78
C GLN A 155 30.30 5.25 3.26
N ASP A 156 29.65 6.14 4.01
CA ASP A 156 29.87 6.28 5.47
C ASP A 156 29.49 5.01 6.25
N LEU A 157 28.41 4.33 5.84
CA LEU A 157 27.99 3.06 6.46
C LEU A 157 28.95 1.91 6.13
N GLN A 158 29.51 1.87 4.92
CA GLN A 158 30.53 0.89 4.55
C GLN A 158 31.84 1.12 5.32
N VAL A 159 32.31 2.38 5.39
CA VAL A 159 33.53 2.73 6.14
C VAL A 159 33.38 2.42 7.64
N SER A 160 32.20 2.69 8.21
CA SER A 160 31.93 2.36 9.62
C SER A 160 31.87 0.85 9.88
N ALA A 161 31.33 0.06 8.95
CA ALA A 161 31.28 -1.40 9.06
C ALA A 161 32.68 -2.03 8.95
N GLU A 162 33.51 -1.54 8.02
CA GLU A 162 34.88 -1.99 7.84
C GLU A 162 35.76 -1.63 9.05
N GLN A 163 35.64 -0.42 9.61
CA GLN A 163 36.34 -0.05 10.83
C GLN A 163 35.94 -0.90 12.04
N LYS A 164 34.65 -1.23 12.18
CA LYS A 164 34.17 -2.13 13.25
C LYS A 164 34.74 -3.53 13.11
N LEU A 165 34.80 -4.06 11.88
CA LEU A 165 35.39 -5.38 11.62
C LEU A 165 36.90 -5.39 11.91
N GLN A 166 37.63 -4.36 11.47
CA GLN A 166 39.06 -4.21 11.73
C GLN A 166 39.38 -4.14 13.22
N ASN A 167 38.58 -3.39 13.99
CA ASN A 167 38.72 -3.28 15.44
C ASN A 167 38.42 -4.61 16.15
N GLN A 168 37.40 -5.35 15.72
CA GLN A 168 37.10 -6.67 16.28
C GLN A 168 38.20 -7.70 15.99
N MET A 169 38.79 -7.68 14.79
CA MET A 169 39.89 -8.59 14.45
C MET A 169 41.18 -8.28 15.23
N THR A 170 41.47 -6.99 15.45
CA THR A 170 42.65 -6.59 16.25
C THR A 170 42.47 -6.88 17.74
N GLU A 171 41.27 -6.72 18.28
CA GLU A 171 40.94 -7.14 19.64
C GLU A 171 41.06 -8.66 19.81
N ALA A 172 40.53 -9.45 18.87
CA ALA A 172 40.63 -10.91 18.87
C ALA A 172 42.09 -11.41 18.77
N ALA A 173 42.92 -10.75 17.96
CA ALA A 173 44.34 -11.08 17.84
C ALA A 173 45.12 -10.78 19.14
N ASN A 174 44.75 -9.70 19.83
CA ASN A 174 45.39 -9.30 21.08
C ASN A 174 44.99 -10.19 22.26
N THR A 175 43.75 -10.66 22.32
CA THR A 175 43.30 -11.66 23.30
C THR A 175 43.98 -13.01 23.07
N ALA A 176 44.06 -13.50 21.84
CA ALA A 176 44.73 -14.77 21.51
C ALA A 176 46.24 -14.76 21.88
N ARG A 177 46.92 -13.62 21.69
CA ARG A 177 48.33 -13.44 22.09
C ARG A 177 48.52 -13.41 23.61
N LYS A 178 47.58 -12.82 24.36
CA LYS A 178 47.60 -12.83 25.84
C LYS A 178 47.38 -14.24 26.40
N GLU A 179 46.46 -15.02 25.83
CA GLU A 179 46.20 -16.40 26.24
C GLU A 179 47.40 -17.32 25.95
N SER A 180 48.02 -17.17 24.78
CA SER A 180 49.21 -17.96 24.39
C SER A 180 50.41 -17.73 25.33
N ARG A 181 50.61 -16.50 25.82
CA ARG A 181 51.65 -16.18 26.82
C ARG A 181 51.33 -16.75 28.19
N ARG A 182 50.06 -16.75 28.59
CA ARG A 182 49.59 -17.28 29.88
C ARG A 182 49.72 -18.81 29.93
N ASN A 183 49.51 -19.50 28.82
CA ASN A 183 49.68 -20.95 28.74
C ASN A 183 51.15 -21.38 28.77
N ARG A 184 52.07 -20.62 28.14
CA ARG A 184 53.52 -20.90 28.25
C ARG A 184 54.08 -20.72 29.66
N ALA A 185 53.54 -19.77 30.44
CA ALA A 185 53.98 -19.54 31.83
C ALA A 185 53.47 -20.61 32.82
N LYS A 186 52.52 -21.46 32.43
CA LYS A 186 52.00 -22.58 33.25
C LYS A 186 52.67 -23.93 32.93
N SER A 187 53.52 -23.98 31.90
CA SER A 187 54.19 -25.21 31.45
C SER A 187 55.71 -25.20 31.71
N ALA A 188 56.19 -24.20 32.45
CA ALA A 188 57.54 -24.13 33.01
C ALA A 188 57.43 -24.24 34.53
#